data_AF-A0A1I6G0I8-F1
#
_entry.id   AF-A0A1I6G0I8-F1
#
_cell.length_a   1.000
_cell.length_b   1.000
_cell.length_c   1.000
_cell.angle_alpha   90.00
_cell.angle_beta   90.00
_cell.angle_gamma   90.00
#
_symmetry.space_group_name_H-M   'P 1'
#
loop_
_entity.id
_entity.type
_entity.pdbx_description
1 polymer ?
#
loop_
_entity_poly.entity_id
_entity_poly.type
_entity_poly.pdbx_seq_one_letter_code
_entity_poly.pdbx_strand_id
1 'polypeptide(L)'
;MPKIIKTALPQTSTLWAQVQPGDFIDGYAVQSHLSPQQAAQTGFALPGWANALMRLRNLIMKPFGLKTESSATGDQAIFPVHVDTMDELVIGTDDSHLNFRIAIIRQNGMIHMATWVHRNNLLGRVYLAVVMPFHILLTRGAMRRIASAAPSP
;
A
#
# COMPACT_ATOMS: atom_id res chain seq x y z
N MET A 1 14.44 2.17 18.25
CA MET A 1 13.76 2.18 16.94
C MET A 1 12.56 1.24 17.01
N PRO A 2 11.39 1.60 16.48
CA PRO A 2 10.24 0.71 16.47
C PRO A 2 10.56 -0.58 15.71
N LYS A 3 10.16 -1.73 16.28
CA LYS A 3 10.41 -3.05 15.69
C LYS A 3 9.38 -3.32 14.59
N ILE A 4 9.83 -3.29 13.33
CA ILE A 4 9.01 -3.68 12.17
C ILE A 4 9.16 -5.18 11.97
N ILE A 5 8.04 -5.90 12.00
CA ILE A 5 7.99 -7.35 11.85
C ILE A 5 7.51 -7.65 10.43
N LYS A 6 8.23 -8.47 9.67
CA LYS A 6 7.70 -9.03 8.42
C LYS A 6 6.76 -10.17 8.78
N THR A 7 5.53 -10.13 8.30
CA THR A 7 4.49 -11.11 8.67
C THR A 7 3.50 -11.29 7.52
N ALA A 8 2.83 -12.44 7.48
CA ALA A 8 1.62 -12.56 6.69
C ALA A 8 0.54 -11.58 7.18
N LEU A 9 -0.34 -11.17 6.27
CA LEU A 9 -1.54 -10.42 6.61
C LEU A 9 -2.44 -11.31 7.50
N PRO A 10 -3.10 -10.76 8.53
CA PRO A 10 -4.06 -11.53 9.30
C PRO A 10 -5.14 -12.19 8.45
N GLN A 11 -5.53 -13.42 8.81
CA GLN A 11 -6.53 -14.20 8.08
C GLN A 11 -7.94 -13.60 8.13
N THR A 12 -8.18 -12.64 9.03
CA THR A 12 -9.42 -11.89 9.14
C THR A 12 -9.58 -10.82 8.07
N SER A 13 -8.52 -10.52 7.30
CA SER A 13 -8.59 -9.51 6.24
C SER A 13 -9.50 -9.96 5.10
N THR A 14 -10.36 -9.05 4.64
CA THR A 14 -11.22 -9.28 3.47
C THR A 14 -10.42 -9.44 2.18
N LEU A 15 -9.17 -8.99 2.14
CA LEU A 15 -8.29 -9.11 0.97
C LEU A 15 -8.09 -10.56 0.54
N TRP A 16 -8.10 -11.52 1.48
CA TRP A 16 -7.91 -12.94 1.17
C TRP A 16 -8.94 -13.50 0.18
N ALA A 17 -10.13 -12.92 0.09
CA ALA A 17 -11.13 -13.31 -0.89
C ALA A 17 -10.72 -13.04 -2.36
N GLN A 18 -9.74 -12.15 -2.57
CA GLN A 18 -9.23 -11.78 -3.90
C GLN A 18 -7.94 -12.52 -4.27
N VAL A 19 -7.29 -13.17 -3.31
CA VAL A 19 -5.95 -13.75 -3.49
C VAL A 19 -6.03 -15.04 -4.28
N GLN A 20 -5.25 -15.13 -5.36
CA GLN A 20 -5.14 -16.30 -6.21
C GLN A 20 -3.76 -16.97 -6.10
N PRO A 21 -3.64 -18.26 -6.43
CA PRO A 21 -2.35 -18.94 -6.53
C PRO A 21 -1.41 -18.20 -7.48
N GLY A 22 -0.19 -17.90 -7.00
CA GLY A 22 0.81 -17.18 -7.76
C GLY A 22 0.71 -15.66 -7.63
N ASP A 23 -0.19 -15.11 -6.83
CA ASP A 23 -0.15 -13.69 -6.49
C ASP A 23 1.03 -13.34 -5.59
N PHE A 24 1.42 -12.07 -5.62
CA PHE A 24 2.42 -11.54 -4.73
C PHE A 24 1.76 -10.87 -3.53
N ILE A 25 2.23 -11.19 -2.32
CA ILE A 25 1.84 -10.52 -1.07
C ILE A 25 3.11 -10.21 -0.27
N ASP A 26 3.26 -8.95 0.14
CA ASP A 26 4.28 -8.53 1.12
C ASP A 26 3.62 -7.85 2.30
N GLY A 27 3.87 -8.37 3.50
CA GLY A 27 3.21 -7.93 4.72
C GLY A 27 4.19 -7.55 5.83
N TYR A 28 3.83 -6.52 6.58
CA TYR A 28 4.57 -6.03 7.73
C TYR A 28 3.61 -5.67 8.87
N ALA A 29 4.10 -5.70 10.10
CA ALA A 29 3.38 -5.27 11.28
C ALA A 29 4.25 -4.40 12.18
N VAL A 30 3.61 -3.44 12.84
CA VAL A 30 4.19 -2.59 13.88
C VAL A 30 3.19 -2.37 14.99
N GLN A 31 3.70 -2.14 16.21
CA GLN A 31 2.86 -1.71 17.32
C GLN A 31 2.42 -0.28 17.08
N SER A 32 1.11 -0.05 17.13
CA SER A 32 0.51 1.26 16.93
C SER A 32 -0.95 1.22 17.36
N HIS A 33 -1.45 2.32 17.95
CA HIS A 33 -2.84 2.46 18.37
C HIS A 33 -3.66 3.30 17.37
N LEU A 34 -3.09 3.62 16.21
CA LEU A 34 -3.78 4.35 15.15
C LEU A 34 -4.97 3.55 14.61
N SER A 35 -5.97 4.25 14.07
CA SER A 35 -6.96 3.63 13.20
C SER A 35 -6.31 3.25 11.86
N PRO A 36 -6.89 2.30 11.09
CA PRO A 36 -6.42 1.98 9.74
C PRO A 36 -6.27 3.21 8.82
N GLN A 37 -7.23 4.13 8.89
CA GLN A 37 -7.21 5.39 8.13
C GLN A 37 -6.05 6.32 8.57
N GLN A 38 -5.88 6.53 9.88
CA GLN A 38 -4.77 7.34 10.41
C GLN A 38 -3.41 6.71 10.05
N ALA A 39 -3.32 5.39 10.12
CA ALA A 39 -2.14 4.64 9.72
C ALA A 39 -1.86 4.79 8.22
N ALA A 40 -2.89 4.79 7.37
CA ALA A 40 -2.76 5.06 5.94
C ALA A 40 -2.25 6.48 5.67
N GLN A 41 -2.88 7.49 6.27
CA GLN A 41 -2.49 8.89 6.13
C GLN A 41 -1.04 9.12 6.59
N THR A 42 -0.68 8.61 7.77
CA THR A 42 0.67 8.68 8.33
C THR A 42 1.68 7.89 7.48
N GLY A 43 1.30 6.68 7.06
CA GLY A 43 2.12 5.80 6.24
C GLY A 43 2.40 6.39 4.86
N PHE A 44 1.43 7.06 4.25
CA PHE A 44 1.55 7.69 2.93
C PHE A 44 1.93 9.17 2.98
N ALA A 45 2.20 9.73 4.16
CA ALA A 45 2.87 11.01 4.31
C ALA A 45 4.31 10.88 3.79
N LEU A 46 4.46 11.04 2.48
CA LEU A 46 5.65 10.73 1.71
C LEU A 46 6.56 11.98 1.60
N PRO A 47 7.87 11.89 1.92
CA PRO A 47 8.82 12.98 1.68
C PRO A 47 9.09 13.15 0.17
N GLY A 48 9.64 14.30 -0.24
CA GLY A 48 9.77 14.71 -1.65
C GLY A 48 10.39 13.70 -2.66
N TRP A 49 11.20 12.73 -2.22
CA TRP A 49 11.75 11.67 -3.07
C TRP A 49 10.67 10.70 -3.60
N ALA A 50 9.59 10.52 -2.84
CA ALA A 50 8.51 9.65 -3.24
C ALA A 50 7.58 10.30 -4.28
N ASN A 51 7.49 11.64 -4.30
CA ASN A 51 6.92 12.37 -5.43
C ASN A 51 7.74 12.13 -6.72
N ALA A 52 9.06 12.08 -6.63
CA ALA A 52 9.91 11.72 -7.77
C ALA A 52 9.66 10.28 -8.24
N LEU A 53 9.41 9.35 -7.31
CA LEU A 53 9.08 7.97 -7.64
C LEU A 53 7.69 7.82 -8.26
N MET A 54 6.70 8.59 -7.79
CA MET A 54 5.39 8.68 -8.42
C MET A 54 5.47 9.27 -9.84
N ARG A 55 6.35 10.26 -10.05
CA ARG A 55 6.64 10.77 -11.41
C ARG A 55 7.30 9.70 -12.30
N LEU A 56 8.23 8.91 -11.76
CA LEU A 56 8.84 7.80 -12.49
C LEU A 56 7.80 6.72 -12.83
N ARG A 57 6.93 6.35 -11.89
CA ARG A 57 5.76 5.49 -12.14
C ARG A 57 4.93 6.05 -13.29
N ASN A 58 4.54 7.32 -13.20
CA ASN A 58 3.70 7.96 -14.22
C ASN A 58 4.40 7.99 -15.60
N LEU A 59 5.72 8.19 -15.64
CA LEU A 59 6.51 8.16 -16.87
C LEU A 59 6.52 6.77 -17.50
N ILE A 60 6.69 5.73 -16.69
CA ILE A 60 6.64 4.32 -17.12
C ILE A 60 5.21 3.92 -17.52
N MET A 61 4.19 4.50 -16.88
CA MET A 61 2.78 4.26 -17.18
C MET A 61 2.24 5.06 -18.38
N LYS A 62 2.94 6.12 -18.83
CA LYS A 62 2.57 6.96 -19.98
C LYS A 62 2.27 6.19 -21.29
N PRO A 63 3.04 5.16 -21.69
CA PRO A 63 2.70 4.34 -22.86
C PRO A 63 1.48 3.42 -22.68
N PHE A 64 0.94 3.28 -21.45
CA PHE A 64 -0.19 2.39 -21.15
C PHE A 64 -1.55 3.10 -21.14
N GLY A 65 -1.62 4.36 -21.57
CA GLY A 65 -2.90 5.04 -21.85
C GLY A 65 -3.70 5.48 -20.62
N LEU A 66 -3.11 5.46 -19.42
CA LEU A 66 -3.76 6.00 -18.23
C LEU A 66 -3.85 7.52 -18.33
N LYS A 67 -5.08 8.02 -18.50
CA LYS A 67 -5.42 9.42 -18.27
C LYS A 67 -5.06 9.76 -16.83
N THR A 68 -3.87 10.28 -16.64
CA THR A 68 -3.38 10.70 -15.33
C THR A 68 -3.95 12.10 -15.11
N GLU A 69 -5.20 12.18 -14.66
CA GLU A 69 -5.72 13.43 -14.11
C GLU A 69 -4.92 13.73 -12.85
N SER A 70 -3.89 14.54 -13.06
CA SER A 70 -3.09 15.13 -12.01
C SER A 70 -3.95 16.20 -11.34
N SER A 71 -4.75 15.80 -10.37
CA SER A 71 -5.31 16.72 -9.39
C SER A 71 -4.51 16.55 -8.11
N ALA A 72 -3.35 17.21 -8.09
CA ALA A 72 -2.73 17.62 -6.85
C ALA A 72 -3.65 18.67 -6.21
N THR A 73 -4.67 18.19 -5.50
CA THR A 73 -5.52 19.01 -4.65
C THR A 73 -5.65 18.26 -3.33
N GLY A 74 -5.43 18.96 -2.23
CA GLY A 74 -5.33 18.39 -0.89
C GLY A 74 -6.54 17.55 -0.50
N ASP A 75 -6.26 16.62 0.42
CA ASP A 75 -7.16 15.67 1.05
C ASP A 75 -7.73 14.54 0.17
N GLN A 76 -7.52 13.31 0.64
CA GLN A 76 -8.15 12.05 0.24
C GLN A 76 -7.38 11.20 -0.81
N ALA A 77 -7.51 9.89 -0.63
CA ALA A 77 -6.52 8.87 -0.94
C ALA A 77 -6.05 8.84 -2.42
N ILE A 78 -4.75 8.61 -2.61
CA ILE A 78 -4.08 8.40 -3.91
C ILE A 78 -4.67 7.20 -4.69
N PHE A 79 -5.48 6.36 -4.03
CA PHE A 79 -6.05 5.13 -4.56
C PHE A 79 -7.53 4.98 -4.19
N PRO A 80 -8.37 4.40 -5.07
CA PRO A 80 -9.75 4.04 -4.75
C PRO A 80 -9.83 3.18 -3.48
N VAL A 81 -10.83 3.47 -2.65
CA VAL A 81 -11.13 2.71 -1.44
C VAL A 81 -12.08 1.56 -1.78
N HIS A 82 -11.72 0.34 -1.38
CA HIS A 82 -12.50 -0.89 -1.61
C HIS A 82 -13.19 -1.36 -0.33
N VAL A 83 -12.52 -1.21 0.82
CA VAL A 83 -13.05 -1.54 2.15
C VAL A 83 -12.62 -0.45 3.10
N ASP A 84 -13.56 0.06 3.89
CA ASP A 84 -13.31 1.04 4.94
C ASP A 84 -14.16 0.71 6.16
N THR A 85 -13.53 0.15 7.17
CA THR A 85 -14.16 -0.27 8.42
C THR A 85 -13.31 0.19 9.60
N MET A 86 -13.81 0.02 10.82
CA MET A 86 -13.08 0.41 12.03
C MET A 86 -11.73 -0.29 12.19
N ASP A 87 -11.62 -1.53 11.70
CA ASP A 87 -10.43 -2.37 11.88
C ASP A 87 -9.68 -2.67 10.59
N GLU A 88 -10.26 -2.40 9.42
CA GLU A 88 -9.63 -2.67 8.13
C GLU A 88 -9.90 -1.56 7.11
N LEU A 89 -8.84 -1.16 6.41
CA LEU A 89 -8.88 -0.32 5.23
C LEU A 89 -8.18 -1.04 4.07
N VAL A 90 -8.85 -1.20 2.94
CA VAL A 90 -8.28 -1.73 1.70
C VAL A 90 -8.42 -0.70 0.60
N ILE A 91 -7.30 -0.31 0.00
CA ILE A 91 -7.25 0.65 -1.11
C ILE A 91 -6.46 0.07 -2.28
N GLY A 92 -6.73 0.51 -3.50
CA GLY A 92 -5.91 0.15 -4.65
C GLY A 92 -6.62 0.29 -5.98
N THR A 93 -5.91 -0.08 -7.06
CA THR A 93 -6.36 0.12 -8.44
C THR A 93 -6.11 -1.13 -9.27
N ASP A 94 -6.93 -1.31 -10.29
CA ASP A 94 -6.77 -2.34 -11.32
C ASP A 94 -6.25 -1.69 -12.59
N ASP A 95 -5.14 -2.21 -13.11
CA ASP A 95 -4.49 -1.75 -14.34
C ASP A 95 -4.34 -2.90 -15.34
N SER A 96 -4.07 -2.57 -16.61
CA SER A 96 -3.95 -3.57 -17.69
C SER A 96 -2.85 -4.62 -17.47
N HIS A 97 -1.81 -4.31 -16.71
CA HIS A 97 -0.66 -5.18 -16.49
C HIS A 97 -0.65 -5.85 -15.10
N LEU A 98 -1.22 -5.19 -14.09
CA LEU A 98 -1.39 -5.76 -12.75
C LEU A 98 -2.56 -5.08 -12.02
N ASN A 99 -3.11 -5.79 -11.06
CA ASN A 99 -4.01 -5.24 -10.05
C ASN A 99 -3.23 -5.16 -8.76
N PHE A 100 -3.39 -4.10 -7.98
CA PHE A 100 -2.78 -4.02 -6.66
C PHE A 100 -3.77 -3.54 -5.61
N ARG A 101 -3.55 -3.99 -4.38
CA ARG A 101 -4.26 -3.53 -3.19
C ARG A 101 -3.27 -3.36 -2.04
N ILE A 102 -3.54 -2.39 -1.19
CA ILE A 102 -2.88 -2.21 0.09
C ILE A 102 -3.96 -2.40 1.15
N ALA A 103 -3.82 -3.45 1.96
CA ALA A 103 -4.65 -3.67 3.13
C ALA A 103 -3.93 -3.18 4.37
N ILE A 104 -4.64 -2.45 5.22
CA ILE A 104 -4.20 -1.98 6.51
C ILE A 104 -5.22 -2.48 7.52
N ILE A 105 -4.79 -3.34 8.43
CA ILE A 105 -5.65 -3.94 9.45
C ILE A 105 -5.08 -3.69 10.84
N ARG A 106 -5.97 -3.28 11.74
CA ARG A 106 -5.69 -3.12 13.16
C ARG A 106 -6.10 -4.39 13.89
N GLN A 107 -5.16 -5.02 14.59
CA GLN A 107 -5.43 -6.22 15.37
C GLN A 107 -4.47 -6.31 16.56
N ASN A 108 -5.00 -6.60 17.75
CA ASN A 108 -4.19 -6.86 18.97
C ASN A 108 -3.15 -5.76 19.29
N GLY A 109 -3.50 -4.48 19.12
CA GLY A 109 -2.60 -3.34 19.36
C GLY A 109 -1.50 -3.17 18.29
N MET A 110 -1.63 -3.88 17.17
CA MET A 110 -0.74 -3.81 16.03
C MET A 110 -1.48 -3.25 14.82
N ILE A 111 -0.74 -2.54 13.98
CA ILE A 111 -1.13 -2.25 12.60
C ILE A 111 -0.36 -3.20 11.70
N HIS A 112 -1.09 -3.99 10.92
CA HIS A 112 -0.57 -4.80 9.84
C HIS A 112 -0.86 -4.07 8.52
N MET A 113 0.15 -4.01 7.66
CA MET A 113 0.01 -3.51 6.30
C MET A 113 0.49 -4.60 5.35
N ALA A 114 -0.33 -4.94 4.36
CA ALA A 114 0.08 -5.82 3.29
C ALA A 114 -0.20 -5.20 1.93
N THR A 115 0.69 -5.46 0.98
CA THR A 115 0.49 -5.13 -0.43
C THR A 115 0.32 -6.41 -1.22
N TRP A 116 -0.84 -6.55 -1.84
CA TRP A 116 -1.17 -7.62 -2.76
C TRP A 116 -1.05 -7.13 -4.19
N VAL A 117 -0.51 -7.98 -5.06
CA VAL A 117 -0.40 -7.74 -6.49
C VAL A 117 -0.79 -9.00 -7.27
N HIS A 118 -1.82 -8.88 -8.09
CA HIS A 118 -2.18 -9.85 -9.12
C HIS A 118 -1.64 -9.38 -10.47
N ARG A 119 -1.02 -10.27 -11.24
CA ARG A 119 -0.36 -9.91 -12.50
C ARG A 119 -1.15 -10.46 -13.67
N ASN A 120 -1.67 -9.57 -14.50
CA ASN A 120 -2.55 -9.92 -15.61
C ASN A 120 -1.77 -10.51 -16.81
N ASN A 121 -0.48 -10.16 -16.95
CA ASN A 121 0.35 -10.59 -18.08
C ASN A 121 1.85 -10.59 -17.76
N LEU A 122 2.68 -10.98 -18.74
CA LEU A 122 4.15 -10.98 -18.62
C LEU A 122 4.72 -9.59 -18.30
N LEU A 123 4.10 -8.54 -18.84
CA LEU A 123 4.51 -7.16 -18.57
C LEU A 123 4.31 -6.82 -17.09
N GLY A 124 3.21 -7.28 -16.48
CA GLY A 124 2.99 -7.20 -15.04
C GLY A 124 4.09 -7.87 -14.21
N ARG A 125 4.64 -9.01 -14.67
CA ARG A 125 5.77 -9.68 -14.00
C ARG A 125 7.04 -8.84 -14.06
N VAL A 126 7.38 -8.31 -15.23
CA VAL A 126 8.57 -7.46 -15.41
C VAL A 126 8.41 -6.17 -14.61
N TYR A 127 7.24 -5.54 -14.69
CA TYR A 127 6.94 -4.32 -13.94
C TYR A 127 7.07 -4.54 -12.44
N LEU A 128 6.45 -5.60 -11.89
CA LEU A 128 6.57 -5.94 -10.48
C LEU A 128 8.05 -6.07 -10.09
N ALA A 129 8.84 -6.84 -10.83
CA ALA A 129 10.26 -7.01 -10.54
C ALA A 129 11.04 -5.69 -10.48
N VAL A 130 10.73 -4.72 -11.35
CA VAL A 130 11.37 -3.40 -11.37
C VAL A 130 10.95 -2.55 -10.15
N VAL A 131 9.67 -2.57 -9.76
CA VAL A 131 9.17 -1.73 -8.65
C VAL A 131 9.41 -2.33 -7.26
N MET A 132 9.61 -3.65 -7.17
CA MET A 132 9.82 -4.40 -5.92
C MET A 132 10.85 -3.81 -4.95
N PRO A 133 12.09 -3.45 -5.35
CA PRO A 133 13.05 -2.87 -4.41
C PRO A 133 12.54 -1.56 -3.78
N PHE A 134 11.86 -0.73 -4.57
CA PHE A 134 11.27 0.52 -4.11
C PHE A 134 10.04 0.29 -3.22
N HIS A 135 9.22 -0.70 -3.57
CA HIS A 135 8.10 -1.13 -2.75
C HIS A 135 8.57 -1.48 -1.33
N ILE A 136 9.59 -2.33 -1.19
CA ILE A 136 10.13 -2.72 0.12
C ILE A 136 10.62 -1.50 0.90
N LEU A 137 11.33 -0.57 0.24
CA LEU A 137 11.84 0.65 0.89
C LEU A 137 10.69 1.56 1.38
N LEU A 138 9.71 1.80 0.51
CA LEU A 138 8.55 2.65 0.80
C LEU A 138 7.68 2.07 1.91
N THR A 139 7.34 0.79 1.83
CA THR A 139 6.52 0.10 2.84
C THR A 139 7.22 0.12 4.19
N ARG A 140 8.52 -0.19 4.26
CA ARG A 140 9.28 -0.07 5.52
C ARG A 140 9.32 1.37 6.04
N GLY A 141 9.45 2.36 5.16
CA GLY A 141 9.37 3.78 5.52
C GLY A 141 8.00 4.16 6.10
N ALA A 142 6.91 3.71 5.48
CA ALA A 142 5.55 3.91 5.97
C ALA A 142 5.35 3.28 7.35
N MET A 143 5.78 2.02 7.54
CA MET A 143 5.69 1.34 8.83
C MET A 143 6.50 2.03 9.93
N ARG A 144 7.67 2.63 9.61
CA ARG A 144 8.43 3.43 10.57
C ARG A 144 7.67 4.68 11.01
N ARG A 145 6.98 5.36 10.08
CA ARG A 145 6.17 6.55 10.40
C ARG A 145 4.98 6.17 11.27
N ILE A 146 4.24 5.13 10.89
CA ILE A 146 3.09 4.60 11.66
C ILE A 146 3.50 4.24 13.09
N ALA A 147 4.65 3.59 13.25
CA ALA A 147 5.13 3.19 14.57
C ALA A 147 5.67 4.34 15.42
N SER A 148 6.03 5.48 14.81
CA SER A 148 6.53 6.66 15.51
C SER A 148 5.44 7.71 15.77
N ALA A 149 4.27 7.56 15.15
CA ALA A 149 3.18 8.50 15.28
C ALA A 149 2.35 8.21 16.54
N ALA A 150 2.00 9.29 17.25
CA ALA A 150 1.00 9.24 18.31
C ALA A 150 -0.41 9.26 17.69
N PRO A 151 -1.42 8.68 18.35
CA PRO A 151 -2.82 8.87 17.97
C PRO A 151 -3.15 10.36 17.95
N SER A 152 -3.74 10.84 16.86
CA SER A 152 -4.34 12.18 16.85
C SER A 152 -5.49 12.21 17.88
N PRO A 153 -5.59 13.28 18.69
CA PRO A 153 -6.65 13.44 19.69
C PRO A 153 -8.04 13.54 19.06
#